data_AF-A0A2S8P739-F1
#
_entry.id   AF-A0A2S8P739-F1
#
_cell.length_a   1.000
_cell.length_b   1.000
_cell.length_c   1.000
_cell.angle_alpha   90.00
_cell.angle_beta   90.00
_cell.angle_gamma   90.00
#
_symmetry.space_group_name_H-M   'P 1'
#
loop_
_entity.id
_entity.type
_entity.pdbx_description
1 polymer ?
#
loop_
_entity_poly.entity_id
_entity_poly.type
_entity_poly.pdbx_seq_one_letter_code
_entity_poly.pdbx_strand_id
1 'polypeptide(L)'
;MLSWRRLGLNSFLLLCLAVVLAGCGETSGSVWTSYEGAVNERSFPVPKVANKSDQSENNSDMDYVRYTLSGISESTSLPEVYLNEIKSWGWTERQAKGATNESSTLRVFAKEGHTVHLAVHDGSFTLMVPRNDVTQTTIKSLDEDD
;
A
#
# COMPACT_ATOMS: atom_id res chain seq x y z
N MET A 1 9.41 -64.21 19.74
CA MET A 1 9.32 -62.91 20.46
C MET A 1 9.92 -61.82 19.57
N LEU A 2 9.21 -61.36 18.53
CA LEU A 2 9.80 -60.41 17.57
C LEU A 2 8.75 -59.52 16.88
N SER A 3 7.89 -58.84 17.63
CA SER A 3 6.98 -57.85 17.03
C SER A 3 6.83 -56.51 17.77
N TRP A 4 7.24 -56.39 19.04
CA TRP A 4 7.06 -55.13 19.76
C TRP A 4 8.05 -54.01 19.40
N ARG A 5 9.24 -54.34 18.91
CA ARG A 5 10.24 -53.31 18.52
C ARG A 5 9.90 -52.61 17.20
N ARG A 6 9.11 -53.25 16.32
CA ARG A 6 8.72 -52.70 15.00
C ARG A 6 7.50 -51.79 15.08
N LEU A 7 6.55 -52.07 15.98
CA LEU A 7 5.39 -51.18 16.20
C LEU A 7 5.78 -49.85 16.85
N GLY A 8 6.69 -49.87 17.84
CA GLY A 8 7.15 -48.63 18.50
C GLY A 8 7.91 -47.70 17.56
N LEU A 9 8.75 -48.26 16.67
CA LEU A 9 9.53 -47.47 15.72
C LEU A 9 8.64 -46.85 14.63
N ASN A 10 7.65 -47.59 14.11
CA ASN A 10 6.67 -47.06 13.15
C ASN A 10 5.75 -46.00 13.78
N SER A 11 5.37 -46.17 15.04
CA SER A 11 4.55 -45.18 15.76
C SER A 11 5.30 -43.88 16.05
N PHE A 12 6.61 -43.96 16.32
CA PHE A 12 7.45 -42.77 16.55
C PHE A 12 7.74 -42.02 15.25
N LEU A 13 7.94 -42.75 14.13
CA LEU A 13 8.13 -42.16 12.80
C LEU A 13 6.89 -41.42 12.28
N LEU A 14 5.68 -41.95 12.52
CA LEU A 14 4.42 -41.29 12.17
C LEU A 14 4.16 -40.04 13.01
N LEU A 15 4.55 -40.03 14.29
CA LEU A 15 4.45 -38.86 15.16
C LEU A 15 5.40 -37.74 14.71
N CYS A 16 6.63 -38.06 14.31
CA CYS A 16 7.57 -37.08 13.77
C CYS A 16 7.09 -36.47 12.45
N LEU A 17 6.42 -37.24 11.58
CA LEU A 17 5.89 -36.71 10.31
C LEU A 17 4.73 -35.72 10.52
N ALA A 18 3.93 -35.88 11.58
CA ALA A 18 2.83 -34.97 11.91
C ALA A 18 3.31 -33.60 12.41
N VAL A 19 4.49 -33.51 13.01
CA VAL A 19 5.06 -32.24 13.50
C VAL A 19 5.61 -31.37 12.36
N VAL A 20 5.96 -31.96 11.21
CA VAL A 20 6.49 -31.20 10.05
C VAL A 20 5.39 -30.43 9.29
N LEU A 21 4.12 -30.82 9.44
CA LEU A 21 2.99 -30.13 8.79
C LEU A 21 2.43 -28.94 9.60
N ALA A 22 2.97 -28.67 10.80
CA ALA A 22 2.63 -27.49 11.59
C ALA A 22 3.65 -26.34 11.43
N GLY A 23 4.51 -26.39 10.40
CA GLY A 23 5.48 -25.35 10.06
C GLY A 23 5.15 -24.68 8.72
N CYS A 24 5.29 -23.36 8.68
CA CYS A 24 5.00 -22.46 7.55
C CYS A 24 3.51 -22.19 7.26
N GLY A 25 2.75 -21.92 8.31
CA GLY A 25 1.88 -20.75 8.24
C GLY A 25 2.76 -19.53 8.45
N GLU A 26 3.44 -19.04 7.40
CA GLU A 26 3.77 -17.61 7.36
C GLU A 26 2.41 -16.92 7.36
N THR A 27 1.90 -16.67 8.56
CA THR A 27 0.87 -15.69 8.76
C THR A 27 1.53 -14.43 8.23
N SER A 28 1.21 -14.05 7.00
CA SER A 28 1.41 -12.72 6.46
C SER A 28 0.57 -11.77 7.32
N GLY A 29 0.92 -11.68 8.61
CA GLY A 29 0.41 -10.71 9.55
C GLY A 29 0.74 -9.40 8.92
N SER A 30 -0.30 -8.63 8.59
CA SER A 30 -0.22 -7.48 7.71
C SER A 30 1.02 -6.67 8.06
N VAL A 31 2.02 -6.67 7.20
CA VAL A 31 3.31 -5.98 7.41
C VAL A 31 3.09 -4.45 7.55
N TRP A 32 1.85 -3.99 7.34
CA TRP A 32 1.41 -2.63 7.19
C TRP A 32 0.65 -2.17 8.45
N THR A 33 1.32 -2.21 9.60
CA THR A 33 0.75 -1.81 10.90
C THR A 33 1.11 -0.38 11.33
N SER A 34 2.02 0.26 10.59
CA SER A 34 2.49 1.60 10.91
C SER A 34 2.74 2.40 9.65
N TYR A 35 2.33 3.66 9.69
CA TYR A 35 2.37 4.57 8.57
C TYR A 35 3.09 5.86 8.94
N GLU A 36 3.64 6.51 7.94
CA GLU A 36 4.23 7.85 8.01
C GLU A 36 3.78 8.67 6.81
N GLY A 37 3.95 10.00 6.89
CA GLY A 37 3.62 10.87 5.77
C GLY A 37 4.58 10.68 4.60
N ALA A 38 4.05 10.69 3.38
CA ALA A 38 4.87 10.66 2.18
C ALA A 38 5.82 11.87 2.12
N VAL A 39 6.97 11.69 1.51
CA VAL A 39 8.00 12.73 1.39
C VAL A 39 7.48 13.95 0.60
N ASN A 40 6.76 13.70 -0.49
CA ASN A 40 6.22 14.71 -1.40
C ASN A 40 4.80 15.19 -1.04
N GLU A 41 4.10 14.48 -0.14
CA GLU A 41 2.79 14.89 0.40
C GLU A 41 2.65 14.32 1.81
N ARG A 42 3.07 15.11 2.82
CA ARG A 42 3.14 14.64 4.23
C ARG A 42 1.80 14.20 4.79
N SER A 43 0.69 14.64 4.20
CA SER A 43 -0.65 14.24 4.63
C SER A 43 -1.12 12.92 4.00
N PHE A 44 -0.36 12.33 3.07
CA PHE A 44 -0.65 11.03 2.46
C PHE A 44 0.08 9.90 3.20
N PRO A 45 -0.61 8.84 3.67
CA PRO A 45 0.04 7.77 4.43
C PRO A 45 0.85 6.83 3.53
N VAL A 46 2.05 6.51 3.97
CA VAL A 46 2.97 5.52 3.38
C VAL A 46 3.34 4.50 4.45
N PRO A 47 3.30 3.18 4.18
CA PRO A 47 3.75 2.18 5.14
C PRO A 47 5.22 2.40 5.52
N LYS A 48 5.57 2.41 6.82
CA LYS A 48 6.97 2.61 7.27
C LYS A 48 7.94 1.52 6.80
N VAL A 49 7.38 0.36 6.49
CA VAL A 49 8.12 -0.79 5.93
C VAL A 49 8.54 -0.55 4.48
N ALA A 50 7.98 0.47 3.82
CA ALA A 50 8.33 0.83 2.47
C ALA A 50 9.61 1.68 2.49
N ASN A 51 10.64 1.25 1.77
CA ASN A 51 11.89 1.99 1.67
C ASN A 51 11.81 2.99 0.52
N LYS A 52 12.09 4.27 0.80
CA LYS A 52 12.29 5.27 -0.26
C LYS A 52 13.47 4.83 -1.12
N SER A 53 13.23 4.58 -2.41
CA SER A 53 14.29 4.16 -3.32
C SER A 53 14.83 5.32 -4.15
N ASP A 54 13.94 6.16 -4.69
CA ASP A 54 14.30 7.19 -5.66
C ASP A 54 13.33 8.38 -5.55
N GLN A 55 13.86 9.59 -5.65
CA GLN A 55 13.09 10.82 -5.89
C GLN A 55 13.64 11.49 -7.13
N SER A 56 12.78 11.72 -8.13
CA SER A 56 13.16 12.44 -9.33
C SER A 56 12.65 13.87 -9.24
N GLU A 57 13.56 14.81 -9.03
CA GLU A 57 13.24 16.25 -9.00
C GLU A 57 13.23 16.87 -10.41
N ASN A 58 13.66 16.13 -11.44
CA ASN A 58 13.95 16.63 -12.79
C ASN A 58 12.72 16.95 -13.65
N ASN A 59 11.50 16.82 -13.14
CA ASN A 59 10.28 17.20 -13.85
C ASN A 59 9.64 18.39 -13.14
N SER A 60 9.39 19.50 -13.86
CA SER A 60 8.81 20.72 -13.30
C SER A 60 7.37 20.55 -12.85
N ASP A 61 6.62 19.64 -13.46
CA ASP A 61 5.16 19.62 -13.36
C ASP A 61 4.67 18.64 -12.28
N MET A 62 5.52 17.70 -11.87
CA MET A 62 5.17 16.63 -10.93
C MET A 62 6.36 16.26 -10.05
N ASP A 63 6.09 16.04 -8.76
CA ASP A 63 7.03 15.48 -7.79
C ASP A 63 6.81 13.97 -7.64
N TYR A 64 7.83 13.18 -7.96
CA TYR A 64 7.77 11.71 -8.02
C TYR A 64 8.65 11.09 -6.95
N VAL A 65 8.06 10.22 -6.13
CA VAL A 65 8.80 9.42 -5.14
C VAL A 65 8.43 7.95 -5.29
N ARG A 66 9.44 7.10 -5.43
CA ARG A 66 9.28 5.64 -5.49
C ARG A 66 9.55 5.02 -4.11
N TYR A 67 8.66 4.13 -3.70
CA TYR A 67 8.74 3.37 -2.47
C TYR A 67 8.79 1.87 -2.79
N THR A 68 9.86 1.19 -2.37
CA THR A 68 9.98 -0.27 -2.49
C THR A 68 9.24 -0.93 -1.34
N LEU A 69 8.33 -1.86 -1.67
CA LEU A 69 7.47 -2.53 -0.70
C LEU A 69 7.23 -3.98 -1.17
N SER A 70 7.57 -4.96 -0.33
CA SER A 70 7.32 -6.36 -0.65
C SER A 70 5.83 -6.70 -0.49
N GLY A 71 5.33 -7.62 -1.32
CA GLY A 71 3.94 -8.10 -1.25
C GLY A 71 2.92 -7.24 -2.00
N ILE A 72 3.36 -6.34 -2.88
CA ILE A 72 2.51 -5.65 -3.87
C ILE A 72 2.88 -6.09 -5.28
N SER A 73 1.87 -6.20 -6.15
CA SER A 73 2.03 -6.49 -7.57
C SER A 73 1.03 -5.72 -8.40
N GLU A 74 1.33 -5.49 -9.68
CA GLU A 74 0.40 -4.84 -10.62
C GLU A 74 -0.87 -5.66 -10.85
N SER A 75 -0.73 -6.98 -10.74
CA SER A 75 -1.79 -7.97 -10.92
C SER A 75 -2.73 -8.12 -9.72
N THR A 76 -2.39 -7.51 -8.58
CA THR A 76 -3.18 -7.61 -7.35
C THR A 76 -3.63 -6.24 -6.92
N SER A 77 -4.88 -6.11 -6.47
CA SER A 77 -5.35 -4.87 -5.86
C SER A 77 -4.54 -4.55 -4.60
N LEU A 78 -4.45 -3.26 -4.26
CA LEU A 78 -3.86 -2.86 -2.99
C LEU A 78 -4.64 -3.51 -1.83
N PRO A 79 -3.95 -4.09 -0.83
CA PRO A 79 -4.57 -4.62 0.37
C PRO A 79 -5.56 -3.65 1.00
N GLU A 80 -6.73 -4.18 1.37
CA GLU A 80 -7.84 -3.39 1.92
C GLU A 80 -7.43 -2.60 3.17
N VAL A 81 -6.56 -3.17 4.00
CA VAL A 81 -6.01 -2.51 5.19
C VAL A 81 -5.36 -1.16 4.89
N TYR A 82 -4.68 -1.04 3.74
CA TYR A 82 -4.08 0.23 3.33
C TYR A 82 -5.08 1.20 2.75
N LEU A 83 -6.05 0.71 1.96
CA LEU A 83 -7.11 1.56 1.44
C LEU A 83 -7.93 2.18 2.59
N ASN A 84 -8.15 1.42 3.66
CA ASN A 84 -8.83 1.91 4.87
C ASN A 84 -7.96 2.92 5.62
N GLU A 85 -6.65 2.71 5.72
CA GLU A 85 -5.73 3.69 6.31
C GLU A 85 -5.75 5.01 5.53
N ILE A 86 -5.63 4.96 4.20
CA ILE A 86 -5.70 6.14 3.31
C ILE A 86 -6.99 6.93 3.57
N LYS A 87 -8.14 6.24 3.67
CA LYS A 87 -9.43 6.86 4.00
C LYS A 87 -9.44 7.47 5.41
N SER A 88 -8.86 6.80 6.40
CA SER A 88 -8.81 7.30 7.77
C SER A 88 -7.97 8.58 7.91
N TRP A 89 -6.99 8.79 7.01
CA TRP A 89 -6.22 10.03 6.88
C TRP A 89 -6.96 11.11 6.08
N GLY A 90 -8.20 10.86 5.66
CA GLY A 90 -9.08 11.82 5.00
C GLY A 90 -8.98 11.84 3.47
N TRP A 91 -8.29 10.89 2.85
CA TRP A 91 -8.19 10.81 1.39
C TRP A 91 -9.33 10.01 0.78
N THR A 92 -9.86 10.51 -0.33
CA THR A 92 -10.91 9.82 -1.09
C THR A 92 -10.38 9.39 -2.45
N GLU A 93 -10.55 8.12 -2.78
CA GLU A 93 -10.22 7.61 -4.12
C GLU A 93 -11.20 8.18 -5.15
N ARG A 94 -10.65 8.82 -6.18
CA ARG A 94 -11.41 9.25 -7.36
C ARG A 94 -11.17 8.21 -8.45
N GLN A 95 -12.17 7.36 -8.66
CA GLN A 95 -12.19 6.44 -9.78
C GLN A 95 -11.97 7.23 -11.08
N ALA A 96 -10.91 6.92 -11.83
CA ALA A 96 -10.73 7.48 -13.15
C ALA A 96 -11.89 7.03 -14.03
N LYS A 97 -12.65 7.96 -14.62
CA LYS A 97 -13.70 7.64 -15.62
C LYS A 97 -13.06 6.84 -16.76
N GLY A 98 -13.24 5.52 -16.76
CA GLY A 98 -12.67 4.60 -17.75
C GLY A 98 -11.84 3.45 -17.18
N ALA A 99 -11.47 3.48 -15.89
CA ALA A 99 -10.87 2.35 -15.21
C ALA A 99 -11.96 1.31 -14.92
N THR A 100 -12.03 0.26 -15.74
CA THR A 100 -12.84 -0.92 -15.44
C THR A 100 -12.41 -1.50 -14.10
N ASN A 101 -13.40 -1.78 -13.26
CA ASN A 101 -13.23 -2.41 -11.95
C ASN A 101 -12.21 -3.56 -12.01
N GLU A 102 -11.29 -3.60 -11.03
CA GLU A 102 -10.39 -4.70 -10.65
C GLU A 102 -8.88 -4.56 -10.90
N SER A 103 -8.36 -3.69 -11.79
CA SER A 103 -6.88 -3.69 -12.01
C SER A 103 -6.30 -2.41 -12.62
N SER A 104 -6.72 -1.22 -12.17
CA SER A 104 -5.94 -0.02 -12.52
C SER A 104 -4.71 0.07 -11.62
N THR A 105 -3.54 -0.17 -12.19
CA THR A 105 -2.24 0.05 -11.53
C THR A 105 -2.08 1.51 -11.10
N LEU A 106 -2.78 2.43 -11.77
CA LEU A 106 -2.91 3.83 -11.40
C LEU A 106 -4.19 4.10 -10.61
N ARG A 107 -4.06 4.74 -9.45
CA ARG A 107 -5.15 5.21 -8.59
C ARG A 107 -4.97 6.68 -8.28
N VAL A 108 -6.08 7.41 -8.18
CA VAL A 108 -6.05 8.85 -7.90
C VAL A 108 -6.76 9.11 -6.58
N PHE A 109 -6.12 9.82 -5.66
CA PHE A 109 -6.66 10.20 -4.37
C PHE A 109 -6.72 11.72 -4.26
N ALA A 110 -7.76 12.23 -3.59
CA ALA A 110 -7.92 13.65 -3.34
C ALA A 110 -8.29 13.95 -1.89
N LYS A 111 -7.75 15.07 -1.38
CA LYS A 111 -8.03 15.62 -0.05
C LYS A 111 -7.82 17.13 -0.08
N GLU A 112 -8.81 17.92 0.33
CA GLU A 112 -8.67 19.38 0.54
C GLU A 112 -8.03 20.16 -0.63
N GLY A 113 -8.33 19.77 -1.88
CA GLY A 113 -7.75 20.39 -3.08
C GLY A 113 -6.39 19.81 -3.52
N HIS A 114 -5.77 18.97 -2.68
CA HIS A 114 -4.58 18.20 -3.02
C HIS A 114 -4.99 16.93 -3.78
N THR A 115 -4.16 16.54 -4.74
CA THR A 115 -4.36 15.34 -5.55
C THR A 115 -3.06 14.53 -5.57
N VAL A 116 -3.18 13.22 -5.41
CA VAL A 116 -2.06 12.28 -5.43
C VAL A 116 -2.38 11.16 -6.40
N HIS A 117 -1.42 10.83 -7.26
CA HIS A 117 -1.51 9.67 -8.14
C HIS A 117 -0.60 8.57 -7.58
N LEU A 118 -1.17 7.39 -7.39
CA LEU A 118 -0.49 6.21 -6.89
C LEU A 118 -0.42 5.18 -8.02
N ALA A 119 0.78 4.94 -8.53
CA ALA A 119 1.04 3.88 -9.50
C ALA A 119 1.68 2.68 -8.78
N VAL A 120 1.05 1.51 -8.87
CA VAL A 120 1.56 0.25 -8.32
C VAL A 120 2.40 -0.46 -9.38
N HIS A 121 3.52 -1.01 -8.94
CA HIS A 121 4.43 -1.86 -9.69
C HIS A 121 4.71 -3.14 -8.88
N ASP A 122 5.33 -4.13 -9.52
CA ASP A 122 5.80 -5.32 -8.81
C ASP A 122 6.91 -4.95 -7.81
N GLY A 123 6.62 -5.13 -6.51
CA GLY A 123 7.54 -4.83 -5.42
C GLY A 123 7.79 -3.34 -5.14
N SER A 124 7.06 -2.42 -5.78
CA SER A 124 7.17 -0.99 -5.48
C SER A 124 5.93 -0.20 -5.89
N PHE A 125 5.76 0.99 -5.36
CA PHE A 125 4.78 1.94 -5.88
C PHE A 125 5.41 3.32 -6.02
N THR A 126 4.86 4.11 -6.93
CA THR A 126 5.28 5.47 -7.21
C THR A 126 4.17 6.42 -6.79
N LEU A 127 4.50 7.36 -5.92
CA LEU A 127 3.61 8.44 -5.49
C LEU A 127 3.96 9.71 -6.26
N MET A 128 2.98 10.24 -6.98
CA MET A 128 3.15 11.41 -7.84
C MET A 128 2.21 12.51 -7.37
N VAL A 129 2.77 13.68 -7.11
CA VAL A 129 2.03 14.87 -6.66
C VAL A 129 2.20 15.94 -7.74
N PRO A 130 1.11 16.41 -8.38
CA PRO A 130 1.17 17.55 -9.28
C PRO A 130 1.71 18.77 -8.54
N ARG A 131 2.73 19.43 -9.10
CA ARG A 131 3.20 20.70 -8.58
C ARG A 131 2.25 21.78 -9.12
N ASN A 132 1.29 22.19 -8.31
CA ASN A 132 0.41 23.29 -8.67
C ASN A 132 1.14 24.61 -8.40
N ASP A 133 1.38 25.42 -9.44
CA ASP A 133 1.77 26.83 -9.31
C ASP A 133 0.57 27.71 -8.90
N VAL A 134 -0.24 27.34 -7.89
CA VAL A 134 -1.30 28.25 -7.39
C VAL A 134 -1.57 28.05 -5.89
N THR A 135 -0.81 28.78 -5.08
CA THR A 135 -1.41 29.47 -3.94
C THR A 135 -2.52 30.41 -4.44
N GLN A 136 -3.66 30.44 -3.75
CA GLN A 136 -4.86 31.28 -3.96
C GLN A 136 -5.98 30.67 -4.80
N THR A 137 -6.97 30.13 -4.10
CA THR A 137 -8.30 30.75 -4.20
C THR A 137 -8.72 31.13 -2.80
N THR A 138 -8.22 32.31 -2.41
CA THR A 138 -8.78 33.17 -1.37
C THR A 138 -10.31 33.12 -1.45
N ILE A 139 -10.91 32.84 -0.30
CA ILE A 139 -12.32 33.09 0.03
C ILE A 139 -12.68 34.46 -0.54
N LYS A 140 -13.39 34.51 -1.67
CA LYS A 140 -14.09 35.73 -2.09
C LYS A 140 -15.48 35.64 -1.47
N SER A 141 -15.52 35.90 -0.17
CA SER A 141 -16.68 36.47 0.49
C SER A 141 -17.11 37.69 -0.32
N LEU A 142 -18.24 37.59 -1.00
CA LEU A 142 -19.00 38.74 -1.46
C LEU A 142 -20.09 38.96 -0.42
N ASP A 143 -19.70 39.63 0.66
CA ASP A 143 -20.59 40.57 1.32
C ASP A 143 -20.61 41.80 0.43
N GLU A 144 -21.77 42.12 -0.13
CA GLU A 144 -22.15 43.48 -0.55
C GLU A 144 -23.69 43.54 -0.43
N ASP A 145 -24.13 43.83 0.80
CA ASP A 145 -25.34 44.61 1.09
C ASP A 145 -25.12 46.03 0.52
N ASP A 146 -26.00 46.48 -0.38
CA ASP A 146 -26.89 47.67 -0.26
C ASP A 146 -27.63 47.92 -1.60
#